data_AF-A0A966PKL5-F1
#
_entry.id   AF-A0A966PKL5-F1
#
_cell.length_a   1.000
_cell.length_b   1.000
_cell.length_c   1.000
_cell.angle_alpha   90.00
_cell.angle_beta   90.00
_cell.angle_gamma   90.00
#
_symmetry.space_group_name_H-M   'P 1'
#
loop_
_entity.id
_entity.type
_entity.pdbx_description
1 polymer ?
#
loop_
_entity_poly.entity_id
_entity_poly.type
_entity_poly.pdbx_seq_one_letter_code
_entity_poly.pdbx_strand_id
1 'polypeptide(L)'
;RLAGAFGAHIDPVYAMVLGLVPDCPVAGVRAVGNAAGAGAVQSLLSRKLRYEMEDAVRKVTKIETATEPRFQQLFVEAMAFPHKTAEAPNLAKVIDLPARSVGNGEGPTRSGRRRRSSSGVAE
;
A
#
# COMPACT_ATOMS: atom_id res chain seq x y z
N ARG A 1 7.40 -6.65 9.23
CA ARG A 1 8.45 -7.31 8.42
C ARG A 1 7.97 -7.38 6.98
N LEU A 2 8.81 -7.06 6.00
CA LEU A 2 8.49 -7.06 4.58
C LEU A 2 9.31 -8.13 3.87
N ALA A 3 8.64 -9.11 3.28
CA ALA A 3 9.25 -10.16 2.48
C ALA A 3 8.97 -9.93 0.99
N GLY A 4 9.74 -10.59 0.13
CA GLY A 4 9.62 -10.52 -1.33
C GLY A 4 10.70 -9.65 -1.97
N ALA A 5 10.78 -9.73 -3.31
CA ALA A 5 11.82 -9.06 -4.10
C ALA A 5 11.81 -7.52 -3.88
N PHE A 6 10.63 -6.93 -3.76
CA PHE A 6 10.46 -5.50 -3.49
C PHE A 6 10.86 -5.10 -2.07
N GLY A 7 10.72 -6.01 -1.10
CA GLY A 7 11.01 -5.72 0.30
C GLY A 7 12.49 -5.52 0.61
N ALA A 8 13.40 -6.03 -0.23
CA ALA A 8 14.85 -6.00 0.03
C ALA A 8 15.50 -4.60 -0.11
N HIS A 9 14.90 -3.71 -0.90
CA HIS A 9 15.50 -2.41 -1.25
C HIS A 9 14.56 -1.23 -1.03
N ILE A 10 13.38 -1.45 -0.45
CA ILE A 10 12.44 -0.37 -0.20
C ILE A 10 12.81 0.39 1.07
N ASP A 11 12.91 1.71 0.95
CA ASP A 11 13.06 2.58 2.11
C ASP A 11 11.76 2.59 2.93
N PRO A 12 11.82 2.30 4.24
CA PRO A 12 10.63 2.28 5.10
C PRO A 12 9.82 3.58 5.10
N VAL A 13 10.47 4.74 5.07
CA VAL A 13 9.79 6.04 5.07
C VAL A 13 9.07 6.22 3.75
N TYR A 14 9.72 5.96 2.62
CA TYR A 14 9.06 6.06 1.32
C TYR A 14 7.92 5.04 1.16
N ALA A 15 8.05 3.84 1.71
CA ALA A 15 6.97 2.85 1.72
C ALA A 15 5.73 3.36 2.50
N MET A 16 5.94 4.07 3.61
CA MET A 16 4.87 4.70 4.38
C MET A 16 4.27 5.89 3.64
N VAL A 17 5.09 6.75 3.01
CA VAL A 17 4.61 7.87 2.17
C VAL A 17 3.73 7.39 1.02
N LEU A 18 4.11 6.27 0.39
CA LEU A 18 3.36 5.66 -0.69
C LEU A 18 2.07 4.96 -0.24
N GLY A 19 1.83 4.82 1.08
CA GLY A 19 0.68 4.06 1.60
C GLY A 19 0.83 2.54 1.49
N LEU A 20 2.02 2.03 1.16
CA LEU A 20 2.28 0.60 1.02
C LEU A 20 2.33 -0.14 2.37
N VAL A 21 2.76 0.57 3.41
CA VAL A 21 2.92 0.06 4.78
C VAL A 21 2.09 0.95 5.71
N PRO A 22 1.39 0.37 6.71
CA PRO A 22 0.62 1.17 7.65
C PRO A 22 1.51 2.16 8.42
N ASP A 23 0.90 3.24 8.89
CA ASP A 23 1.59 4.19 9.75
C ASP A 23 2.00 3.51 11.07
N CYS A 24 3.31 3.42 11.29
CA CYS A 24 3.90 2.81 12.47
C CYS A 24 5.30 3.40 12.70
N PRO A 25 5.92 3.16 13.88
CA PRO A 25 7.30 3.57 14.08
C PRO A 25 8.21 2.96 13.00
N VAL A 26 9.00 3.80 12.31
CA VAL A 26 9.84 3.40 11.17
C VAL A 26 10.75 2.22 11.51
N ALA A 27 11.27 2.16 12.74
CA ALA A 27 12.12 1.06 13.22
C ALA A 27 11.43 -0.33 13.26
N GLY A 28 10.10 -0.37 13.18
CA GLY A 28 9.27 -1.58 13.10
C GLY A 28 9.17 -2.17 11.69
N VAL A 29 9.53 -1.40 10.67
CA VAL A 29 9.51 -1.83 9.27
C VAL A 29 10.89 -2.35 8.90
N ARG A 30 10.99 -3.65 8.66
CA ARG A 30 12.26 -4.33 8.33
C ARG A 30 12.09 -5.28 7.18
N ALA A 31 12.99 -5.19 6.22
CA ALA A 31 13.15 -6.15 5.13
C ALA A 31 13.64 -7.50 5.67
N VAL A 32 13.02 -8.59 5.21
CA VAL A 32 13.50 -9.96 5.47
C VAL A 32 13.91 -10.70 4.20
N GLY A 33 13.80 -10.04 3.04
CA GLY A 33 14.19 -10.59 1.74
C GLY A 33 13.26 -11.71 1.27
N ASN A 34 13.82 -12.69 0.55
CA ASN A 34 13.08 -13.84 0.03
C ASN A 34 12.80 -14.88 1.14
N ALA A 35 11.78 -14.60 1.95
CA ALA A 35 11.35 -15.50 3.02
C ALA A 35 10.92 -16.88 2.53
N ALA A 36 10.33 -16.97 1.32
CA ALA A 36 9.92 -18.25 0.73
C ALA A 36 11.14 -19.14 0.42
N GLY A 37 12.18 -18.57 -0.21
CA GLY A 37 13.43 -19.29 -0.49
C GLY A 37 14.16 -19.71 0.79
N ALA A 38 14.25 -18.80 1.77
CA ALA A 38 14.85 -19.11 3.07
C ALA A 38 14.10 -20.23 3.79
N GLY A 39 12.76 -20.20 3.80
CA GLY A 39 11.92 -21.23 4.39
C GLY A 39 12.04 -22.60 3.69
N ALA A 40 12.20 -22.61 2.37
CA ALA A 40 12.42 -23.84 1.61
C ALA A 40 13.75 -24.52 1.98
N VAL A 41 14.83 -23.73 2.09
CA VAL A 41 16.14 -24.24 2.54
C VAL A 41 16.07 -24.76 3.97
N GLN A 42 15.44 -24.00 4.88
CA GLN A 42 15.26 -24.42 6.28
C GLN A 42 14.47 -25.74 6.39
N SER A 43 13.40 -25.88 5.62
CA SER A 43 12.59 -27.11 5.55
C SER A 43 13.34 -28.30 4.93
N LEU A 44 14.27 -28.04 4.00
CA LEU A 44 15.09 -29.09 3.38
C LEU A 44 16.15 -29.61 4.34
N LEU A 45 16.82 -28.70 5.06
CA LEU A 45 17.96 -29.03 5.93
C LEU A 45 17.55 -29.49 7.34
N SER A 46 16.33 -29.20 7.79
CA SER A 46 15.87 -29.55 9.14
C SER A 46 14.46 -30.13 9.15
N ARG A 47 14.35 -31.40 9.57
CA ARG A 47 13.05 -32.06 9.80
C ARG A 47 12.24 -31.36 10.90
N LYS A 48 12.92 -30.90 11.96
CA LYS A 48 12.27 -30.16 13.05
C LYS A 48 11.59 -28.89 12.53
N LEU A 49 12.32 -28.05 11.77
CA LEU A 49 11.77 -26.82 11.20
C LEU A 49 10.65 -27.11 10.21
N ARG A 50 10.75 -28.19 9.43
CA ARG A 50 9.67 -28.64 8.56
C ARG A 50 8.39 -28.94 9.35
N TYR A 51 8.47 -29.70 10.44
CA TYR A 51 7.30 -30.01 11.26
C TYR A 51 6.71 -28.76 11.94
N GLU A 52 7.55 -27.83 12.40
CA GLU A 52 7.10 -26.54 12.93
C GLU A 52 6.35 -25.72 11.87
N MET A 53 6.83 -25.70 10.63
CA MET A 53 6.15 -25.03 9.52
C MET A 53 4.82 -25.71 9.17
N GLU A 54 4.75 -27.04 9.14
CA GLU A 54 3.51 -27.79 8.91
C GLU A 54 2.45 -27.51 9.99
N ASP A 55 2.85 -27.44 11.26
CA ASP A 55 1.96 -27.08 12.37
C ASP A 55 1.50 -25.61 12.28
N ALA A 56 2.41 -24.69 11.92
CA ALA A 56 2.06 -23.29 11.73
C ALA A 56 1.03 -23.08 10.61
N VAL A 57 1.17 -23.78 9.48
CA VAL A 57 0.23 -23.69 8.35
C VAL A 57 -1.19 -24.08 8.76
N ARG A 58 -1.36 -25.07 9.65
CA ARG A 58 -2.69 -25.50 10.14
C ARG A 58 -3.41 -24.44 10.97
N LYS A 59 -2.69 -23.45 11.50
CA LYS A 59 -3.23 -22.35 12.30
C LYS A 59 -3.54 -21.10 11.48
N VAL A 60 -3.22 -21.10 10.19
CA VAL A 60 -3.49 -19.96 9.30
C VAL A 60 -4.97 -19.95 8.91
N THR A 61 -5.66 -18.86 9.24
CA THR A 61 -7.02 -18.58 8.74
C THR A 61 -6.93 -17.76 7.47
N LYS A 62 -7.47 -18.27 6.36
CA LYS A 62 -7.56 -17.51 5.11
C LYS A 62 -8.73 -16.53 5.18
N ILE A 63 -8.45 -15.26 4.92
CA ILE A 63 -9.48 -14.22 4.74
C ILE A 63 -9.61 -13.94 3.24
N GLU A 64 -10.79 -14.17 2.68
CA GLU A 64 -11.08 -13.92 1.27
C GLU A 64 -11.47 -12.45 1.05
N THR A 65 -10.50 -11.65 0.63
CA THR A 65 -10.71 -10.21 0.40
C THR A 65 -11.71 -9.94 -0.72
N ALA A 66 -11.85 -10.84 -1.69
CA ALA A 66 -12.81 -10.70 -2.79
C ALA A 66 -14.28 -10.72 -2.33
N THR A 67 -14.57 -11.34 -1.18
CA THR A 67 -15.91 -11.42 -0.60
C THR A 67 -16.17 -10.39 0.49
N GLU A 68 -15.14 -9.64 0.91
CA GLU A 68 -15.27 -8.62 1.95
C GLU A 68 -16.04 -7.40 1.39
N PRO A 69 -17.24 -7.08 1.91
CA PRO A 69 -18.06 -5.99 1.37
C PRO A 69 -17.35 -4.64 1.38
N ARG A 70 -16.42 -4.43 2.32
CA ARG A 70 -15.67 -3.17 2.44
C ARG A 70 -14.44 -3.09 1.56
N PHE A 71 -14.05 -4.16 0.86
CA PHE A 71 -12.78 -4.20 0.13
C PHE A 71 -12.65 -3.07 -0.89
N GLN A 72 -13.70 -2.83 -1.69
CA GLN A 72 -13.69 -1.76 -2.70
C GLN A 72 -13.52 -0.38 -2.07
N GLN A 73 -14.23 -0.10 -0.97
CA GLN A 73 -14.09 1.15 -0.25
C GLN A 73 -12.66 1.32 0.28
N LEU A 74 -12.14 0.31 0.98
CA LEU A 74 -10.79 0.33 1.55
C LEU A 74 -9.73 0.51 0.46
N PHE A 75 -9.89 -0.16 -0.67
CA PHE A 75 -8.99 -0.03 -1.81
C PHE A 75 -9.00 1.39 -2.39
N VAL A 76 -10.18 1.98 -2.60
CA VAL A 76 -10.30 3.36 -3.11
C VAL A 76 -9.70 4.38 -2.13
N GLU A 77 -9.90 4.20 -0.83
CA GLU A 77 -9.28 5.06 0.18
C GLU A 77 -7.75 4.93 0.21
N ALA A 78 -7.22 3.72 -0.04
CA ALA A 78 -5.79 3.44 -0.11
C ALA A 78 -5.11 3.86 -1.43
N MET A 79 -5.86 4.31 -2.45
CA MET A 79 -5.27 4.84 -3.70
C MET A 79 -4.69 6.25 -3.55
N ALA A 80 -5.05 6.98 -2.48
CA ALA A 80 -4.46 8.29 -2.19
C ALA A 80 -3.13 8.14 -1.44
N PHE A 81 -2.25 9.15 -1.54
CA PHE A 81 -0.95 9.14 -0.88
C PHE A 81 -0.94 10.00 0.40
N PRO A 82 -0.58 9.46 1.58
CA PRO A 82 -0.38 8.04 1.87
C PRO A 82 -1.71 7.26 2.03
N HIS A 83 -2.81 7.95 2.31
CA HIS A 83 -4.15 7.38 2.38
C HIS A 83 -5.19 8.51 2.38
N LYS A 84 -6.42 8.26 1.95
CA LYS A 84 -7.47 9.29 1.85
C LYS A 84 -7.95 9.79 3.21
N THR A 85 -8.17 8.86 4.14
CA THR A 85 -8.80 9.12 5.45
C THR A 85 -7.86 8.87 6.64
N ALA A 86 -7.18 7.72 6.68
CA ALA A 86 -6.28 7.30 7.75
C ALA A 86 -5.22 8.36 8.12
N GLU A 87 -5.09 8.66 9.40
CA GLU A 87 -4.06 9.54 9.95
C GLU A 87 -2.66 8.91 9.89
N ALA A 88 -1.63 9.75 9.82
CA ALA A 88 -0.23 9.30 9.75
C ALA A 88 0.65 9.99 10.81
N PRO A 89 0.34 9.83 12.12
CA PRO A 89 1.05 10.51 13.20
C PRO A 89 2.52 10.09 13.34
N ASN A 90 2.91 8.87 12.94
CA ASN A 90 4.32 8.47 12.97
C ASN A 90 5.09 9.07 11.79
N LEU A 91 4.49 9.06 10.60
CA LEU A 91 5.07 9.68 9.40
C LEU A 91 5.26 11.20 9.57
N ALA A 92 4.27 11.88 10.16
CA ALA A 92 4.33 13.34 10.41
C ALA A 92 5.47 13.77 11.34
N LYS A 93 6.05 12.85 12.13
CA LYS A 93 7.22 13.13 12.98
C LYS A 93 8.53 13.02 12.21
N VAL A 94 8.51 12.39 11.04
CA VAL A 94 9.70 12.08 10.24
C VAL A 94 9.80 13.01 9.03
N ILE A 95 8.66 13.40 8.46
CA ILE A 95 8.59 14.29 7.31
C ILE A 95 7.50 15.36 7.49
N ASP A 96 7.66 16.48 6.79
CA ASP A 96 6.63 17.51 6.67
C ASP A 96 5.55 17.03 5.70
N LEU A 97 4.35 16.75 6.23
CA LEU A 97 3.21 16.33 5.42
C LEU A 97 2.47 17.55 4.85
N PRO A 98 2.03 17.51 3.58
CA PRO A 98 1.22 18.57 3.01
C PRO A 98 -0.15 18.65 3.69
N ALA A 99 -0.75 19.85 3.67
CA ALA A 99 -2.12 20.03 4.12
C ALA A 99 -3.07 19.14 3.30
N ARG A 100 -3.98 18.43 4.00
CA ARG A 100 -4.96 17.57 3.34
C ARG A 100 -5.96 18.43 2.55
N SER A 101 -6.10 18.17 1.26
CA SER A 101 -7.21 18.70 0.50
C SER A 101 -8.49 17.96 0.90
N VAL A 102 -9.39 18.63 1.61
CA VAL A 102 -10.75 18.13 1.87
C VAL A 102 -11.53 18.24 0.56
N GLY A 103 -11.31 17.27 -0.35
CA GLY A 103 -12.09 17.17 -1.58
C GLY A 103 -13.49 16.67 -1.23
N ASN A 104 -14.48 17.56 -1.21
CA ASN A 104 -15.88 17.15 -1.36
C ASN A 104 -15.96 16.25 -2.59
N GLY A 105 -16.62 15.10 -2.46
CA GLY A 105 -16.60 13.99 -3.42
C GLY A 105 -17.25 14.25 -4.79
N GLU A 106 -16.92 15.36 -5.43
CA GLU A 106 -17.23 15.61 -6.83
C GLU A 106 -16.03 15.18 -7.66
N GLY A 107 -16.18 14.04 -8.36
CA GLY A 107 -15.23 13.63 -9.38
C GLY A 107 -15.02 14.74 -10.41
N PRO A 108 -13.93 14.72 -11.20
CA PRO A 108 -13.61 15.81 -12.11
C PRO A 108 -14.79 15.99 -13.09
N THR A 109 -15.56 17.06 -12.91
CA THR A 109 -16.46 17.53 -13.94
C THR A 109 -15.57 17.81 -15.14
N ARG A 110 -15.76 17.04 -16.22
CA ARG A 110 -15.11 17.27 -17.51
C ARG A 110 -15.45 18.69 -17.93
N SER A 111 -14.59 19.64 -17.56
CA SER A 111 -14.77 21.05 -17.88
C SER A 111 -14.93 21.16 -19.39
N GLY A 112 -16.00 21.85 -19.78
CA GLY A 112 -16.50 21.88 -21.15
C GLY A 112 -15.40 22.16 -22.15
N ARG A 113 -15.36 21.35 -23.20
CA ARG A 113 -14.65 21.62 -24.44
C ARG A 113 -15.07 23.02 -24.91
N ARG A 114 -14.23 24.02 -24.63
CA ARG A 114 -14.37 25.40 -25.10
C ARG A 114 -14.47 25.33 -26.63
N ARG A 115 -15.69 25.41 -27.17
CA ARG A 115 -15.92 25.66 -28.60
C ARG A 115 -15.32 27.04 -28.88
N ARG A 116 -14.11 27.08 -29.44
CA ARG A 116 -13.59 28.27 -30.12
C ARG A 116 -14.48 28.48 -31.34
N SER A 117 -15.42 29.42 -31.22
CA SER A 117 -16.05 30.04 -32.38
C SER A 117 -14.97 30.82 -33.12
N SER A 118 -14.62 30.38 -34.33
CA SER A 118 -13.79 31.16 -35.25
C SER A 118 -14.63 32.31 -35.80
N SER A 119 -14.45 33.50 -35.24
CA SER A 119 -14.90 34.77 -35.81
C SER A 119 -13.71 35.49 -36.45
N GLY A 120 -13.84 35.82 -37.75
CA GLY A 120 -12.90 36.61 -38.55
C GLY A 120 -12.21 35.75 -39.63
N VAL A 121 -12.07 36.17 -40.89
CA VAL A 121 -12.06 37.51 -41.48
C VAL A 121 -12.47 37.39 -42.97
N ALA A 122 -13.01 38.50 -43.50
CA ALA A 122 -13.42 38.76 -44.87
C ALA A 122 -12.38 38.42 -45.96
N GLU A 123 -12.90 37.96 -47.11
CA GLU A 123 -12.70 38.55 -48.43
C GLU A 123 -13.98 38.38 -49.25
#